data_AF-A0A357HXN9-F1
#
_entry.id   AF-A0A357HXN9-F1
#
_cell.length_a   1.000
_cell.length_b   1.000
_cell.length_c   1.000
_cell.angle_alpha   90.00
_cell.angle_beta   90.00
_cell.angle_gamma   90.00
#
_symmetry.space_group_name_H-M   'P 1'
#
loop_
_entity.id
_entity.type
_entity.pdbx_description
1 polymer ?
#
loop_
_entity_poly.entity_id
_entity_poly.type
_entity_poly.pdbx_seq_one_letter_code
_entity_poly.pdbx_strand_id
1 'polypeptide(L)'
;MAAVVGVLAVVAAADNGMPHKHATLDRTVFDAPATSSADKPLILANDLPSHRTKVIHIPASHIRPPTVYAFLKSSEAITMQTIQTITFAVNTTKPGAEEAARYLAGIAECEGVRTTISSEYPLQPDALKGQDLCCAIGGDGTLLGVLDAALESGSAVLGVNMGKLGFLATFTAEEAARDLPQLIQGHYEIAERSVLKCTTRAGETISGLNDVVLKETDGSGLIRLQVSSNGNPVSEYHCDGLIFSTPTGSTAYNLSAGGPIIGPKVSAIAMTPICPHTLGNRSVIFDNSSRISVTHLEPGPCPRITIDGRVRFASADNFPIEIAVAERSFRLMQHPDHSHFAIVRDKLRWGDPTIR
;
A
#
# COMPACT_ATOMS: atom_id res chain seq x y z
N MET A 1 -24.97 -29.95 -7.22
CA MET A 1 -23.78 -30.83 -7.18
C MET A 1 -22.71 -30.14 -8.01
N ALA A 2 -21.78 -29.43 -7.38
CA ALA A 2 -20.80 -28.59 -8.06
C ALA A 2 -19.57 -29.42 -8.48
N ALA A 3 -19.17 -29.33 -9.74
CA ALA A 3 -17.96 -29.95 -10.28
C ALA A 3 -16.72 -29.23 -9.74
N VAL A 4 -15.79 -29.98 -9.14
CA VAL A 4 -14.48 -29.46 -8.73
C VAL A 4 -13.50 -29.70 -9.88
N VAL A 5 -13.12 -28.63 -10.58
CA VAL A 5 -12.05 -28.68 -11.60
C VAL A 5 -10.71 -28.58 -10.87
N GLY A 6 -9.95 -29.68 -10.83
CA GLY A 6 -8.62 -29.71 -10.24
C GLY A 6 -7.54 -29.28 -11.25
N VAL A 7 -6.82 -28.19 -10.95
CA VAL A 7 -5.61 -27.81 -11.68
C VAL A 7 -4.42 -28.48 -10.98
N LEU A 8 -3.71 -29.37 -11.69
CA LEU A 8 -2.46 -29.96 -11.20
C LEU A 8 -1.28 -29.07 -11.62
N ALA A 9 -0.69 -28.33 -10.69
CA ALA A 9 0.57 -27.63 -10.91
C ALA A 9 1.75 -28.57 -10.64
N VAL A 10 2.52 -28.91 -11.67
CA VAL A 10 3.77 -29.66 -11.52
C VAL A 10 4.88 -28.65 -11.21
N VAL A 11 5.39 -28.66 -9.98
CA VAL A 11 6.60 -27.92 -9.61
C VAL A 11 7.81 -28.81 -9.94
N ALA A 12 8.56 -28.46 -10.99
CA ALA A 12 9.87 -29.05 -11.23
C ALA A 12 10.88 -28.40 -10.29
N ALA A 13 11.46 -29.17 -9.38
CA ALA A 13 12.60 -28.73 -8.58
C ALA A 13 13.83 -28.59 -9.50
N ALA A 14 14.39 -27.39 -9.59
CA ALA A 14 15.66 -27.15 -10.27
C ALA A 14 16.80 -27.53 -9.32
N ASP A 15 17.59 -28.52 -9.70
CA ASP A 15 18.84 -28.87 -9.03
C ASP A 15 20.01 -28.09 -9.65
N ASN A 16 21.02 -27.81 -8.84
CA ASN A 16 22.02 -26.75 -9.04
C ASN A 16 22.82 -26.82 -10.37
N GLY A 17 22.78 -25.72 -11.14
CA GLY A 17 23.84 -25.35 -12.09
C GLY A 17 23.37 -24.95 -13.51
N MET A 18 23.45 -23.64 -13.82
CA MET A 18 23.40 -22.99 -15.16
C MET A 18 21.99 -22.78 -15.82
N PRO A 19 21.84 -21.78 -16.74
CA PRO A 19 20.87 -20.68 -16.61
C PRO A 19 19.49 -20.94 -17.24
N HIS A 20 18.46 -20.36 -16.61
CA HIS A 20 17.06 -20.42 -17.02
C HIS A 20 16.80 -19.73 -18.37
N LYS A 21 16.39 -20.52 -19.38
CA LYS A 21 15.46 -20.07 -20.43
C LYS A 21 14.03 -20.28 -19.93
N HIS A 22 13.18 -19.28 -20.16
CA HIS A 22 11.76 -19.25 -19.81
C HIS A 22 11.00 -20.52 -20.25
N ALA A 23 10.30 -21.16 -19.32
CA ALA A 23 9.26 -22.14 -19.63
C ALA A 23 7.89 -21.46 -19.44
N THR A 24 7.15 -21.33 -20.54
CA THR A 24 5.80 -20.77 -20.57
C THR A 24 4.80 -21.88 -20.19
N LEU A 25 3.94 -21.64 -19.20
CA LEU A 25 2.84 -22.54 -18.84
C LEU A 25 1.63 -22.22 -19.71
N ASP A 26 1.25 -23.16 -20.58
CA ASP A 26 0.01 -23.10 -21.35
C ASP A 26 -1.13 -23.77 -20.56
N ARG A 27 -2.27 -23.08 -20.44
CA ARG A 27 -3.43 -23.54 -19.66
C ARG A 27 -4.34 -24.38 -20.56
N THR A 28 -4.25 -25.70 -20.49
CA THR A 28 -5.25 -26.59 -21.10
C THR A 28 -6.15 -27.18 -20.02
N VAL A 29 -7.45 -26.85 -20.08
CA VAL A 29 -8.51 -27.41 -19.22
C VAL A 29 -9.11 -28.61 -19.96
N PHE A 30 -9.18 -29.79 -19.33
CA PHE A 30 -9.89 -30.95 -19.87
C PHE A 30 -10.99 -31.38 -18.91
N ASP A 31 -12.23 -31.46 -19.41
CA ASP A 31 -13.36 -32.11 -18.75
C ASP A 31 -13.26 -33.64 -18.91
N ALA A 32 -13.33 -34.37 -17.80
CA ALA A 32 -13.44 -35.84 -17.82
C ALA A 32 -14.76 -36.29 -17.17
N PRO A 33 -15.51 -37.25 -17.76
CA PRO A 33 -16.78 -37.70 -17.22
C PRO A 33 -16.59 -38.63 -16.02
N ALA A 34 -17.47 -38.47 -15.02
CA ALA A 34 -17.49 -39.28 -13.81
C ALA A 34 -17.77 -40.76 -14.11
N THR A 35 -16.81 -41.64 -13.84
CA THR A 35 -17.05 -43.09 -13.77
C THR A 35 -16.37 -43.69 -12.53
N SER A 36 -17.13 -44.51 -11.81
CA SER A 36 -16.74 -45.21 -10.60
C SER A 36 -15.97 -46.50 -10.94
N SER A 37 -14.67 -46.54 -10.67
CA SER A 37 -13.97 -47.77 -10.25
C SER A 37 -12.54 -47.39 -9.84
N ALA A 38 -12.15 -47.83 -8.64
CA ALA A 38 -10.76 -47.84 -8.22
C ALA A 38 -9.96 -48.80 -9.10
N ASP A 39 -8.69 -48.49 -9.31
CA ASP A 39 -7.68 -49.28 -10.04
C ASP A 39 -7.73 -49.25 -11.58
N LYS A 40 -7.33 -48.10 -12.15
CA LYS A 40 -6.55 -48.10 -13.41
C LYS A 40 -5.42 -47.06 -13.35
N PRO A 41 -4.20 -47.37 -13.83
CA PRO A 41 -3.12 -46.39 -13.91
C PRO A 41 -3.41 -45.35 -15.00
N LEU A 42 -3.28 -44.06 -14.64
CA LEU A 42 -3.35 -42.96 -15.60
C LEU A 42 -2.03 -42.94 -16.39
N ILE A 43 -2.05 -43.41 -17.65
CA ILE A 43 -0.88 -43.37 -18.54
C ILE A 43 -0.88 -42.00 -19.23
N LEU A 44 0.00 -41.09 -18.80
CA LEU A 44 0.32 -39.86 -19.52
C LEU A 44 1.43 -40.17 -20.53
N ALA A 45 1.05 -40.49 -21.77
CA ALA A 45 1.97 -40.54 -22.90
C ALA A 45 1.97 -39.17 -23.58
N ASN A 46 3.00 -38.36 -23.33
CA ASN A 46 3.31 -37.22 -24.20
C ASN A 46 4.27 -37.72 -25.28
N ASP A 47 3.86 -37.57 -26.54
CA ASP A 47 4.73 -37.71 -27.71
C ASP A 47 5.82 -36.62 -27.65
N LEU A 48 7.01 -37.00 -27.22
CA LEU A 48 8.26 -36.24 -27.39
C LEU A 48 9.35 -37.20 -27.89
N PRO A 49 10.19 -36.78 -28.86
CA PRO A 49 11.13 -37.67 -29.53
C PRO A 49 12.26 -38.09 -28.58
N SER A 50 12.49 -39.41 -28.55
CA SER A 50 13.74 -40.11 -28.21
C SER A 50 14.71 -39.42 -27.24
N HIS A 51 14.59 -39.74 -25.95
CA HIS A 51 15.62 -40.39 -25.11
C HIS A 51 15.44 -40.03 -23.62
N ARG A 52 15.33 -41.09 -22.80
CA ARG A 52 15.36 -41.11 -21.32
C ARG A 52 14.12 -40.58 -20.58
N THR A 53 13.03 -41.32 -20.63
CA THR A 53 11.98 -41.28 -19.60
C THR A 53 12.36 -42.23 -18.46
N LYS A 54 12.69 -41.70 -17.27
CA LYS A 54 12.75 -42.51 -16.04
C LYS A 54 11.36 -42.53 -15.42
N VAL A 55 10.74 -43.71 -15.39
CA VAL A 55 9.50 -43.95 -14.65
C VAL A 55 9.85 -44.10 -13.17
N ILE A 56 9.39 -43.17 -12.33
CA ILE A 56 9.52 -43.28 -10.88
C ILE A 56 8.21 -43.88 -10.35
N HIS A 57 8.28 -45.10 -9.79
CA HIS A 57 7.17 -45.72 -9.08
C HIS A 57 7.09 -45.13 -7.67
N ILE A 58 6.04 -44.35 -7.36
CA ILE A 58 5.73 -43.93 -6.00
C ILE A 58 4.63 -44.86 -5.46
N PRO A 59 4.88 -45.66 -4.41
CA PRO A 59 3.86 -46.50 -3.80
C PRO A 59 2.70 -45.65 -3.25
N ALA A 60 1.45 -46.10 -3.41
CA ALA A 60 0.26 -45.37 -2.98
C ALA A 60 0.25 -45.00 -1.48
N SER A 61 1.00 -45.73 -0.65
CA SER A 61 1.20 -45.43 0.78
C SER A 61 2.02 -44.17 1.08
N HIS A 62 2.72 -43.60 0.09
CA HIS A 62 3.53 -42.38 0.21
C HIS A 62 2.89 -41.15 -0.43
N ILE A 63 1.74 -41.32 -1.09
CA ILE A 63 0.93 -40.21 -1.60
C ILE A 63 0.04 -39.75 -0.44
N ARG A 64 0.48 -38.74 0.31
CA ARG A 64 -0.44 -38.02 1.20
C ARG A 64 -1.53 -37.43 0.30
N PRO A 65 -2.82 -37.57 0.65
CA PRO A 65 -3.88 -36.93 -0.11
C PRO A 65 -3.55 -35.44 -0.22
N PRO A 66 -3.86 -34.79 -1.37
CA PRO A 66 -3.70 -33.34 -1.45
C PRO A 66 -4.47 -32.77 -0.27
N THR A 67 -3.76 -32.08 0.62
CA THR A 67 -4.40 -31.19 1.57
C THR A 67 -5.14 -30.19 0.71
N VAL A 68 -6.41 -30.47 0.45
CA VAL A 68 -7.35 -29.51 -0.08
C VAL A 68 -7.40 -28.47 1.03
N TYR A 69 -6.58 -27.43 0.89
CA TYR A 69 -6.87 -26.15 1.48
C TYR A 69 -8.17 -25.70 0.82
N ALA A 70 -9.28 -26.24 1.32
CA ALA A 70 -10.53 -25.55 1.25
C ALA A 70 -10.22 -24.24 1.96
N PHE A 71 -10.05 -23.17 1.19
CA PHE A 71 -10.37 -21.84 1.66
C PHE A 71 -11.87 -21.85 1.96
N LEU A 72 -12.23 -22.54 3.05
CA LEU A 72 -13.28 -22.06 3.91
C LEU A 72 -12.77 -20.67 4.27
N LYS A 73 -13.36 -19.64 3.65
CA LYS A 73 -13.51 -18.38 4.34
C LYS A 73 -14.13 -18.78 5.67
N SER A 74 -13.31 -18.98 6.69
CA SER A 74 -13.71 -18.73 8.05
C SER A 74 -14.00 -17.24 8.06
N SER A 75 -15.19 -16.89 7.59
CA SER A 75 -15.90 -15.74 8.12
C SER A 75 -16.18 -16.11 9.58
N GLU A 76 -15.14 -16.07 10.42
CA GLU A 76 -15.28 -15.20 11.57
C GLU A 76 -15.63 -13.87 10.94
N ALA A 77 -16.94 -13.60 10.85
CA ALA A 77 -17.38 -12.24 10.79
C ALA A 77 -16.73 -11.63 12.01
N ILE A 78 -15.59 -10.97 11.81
CA ILE A 78 -15.17 -9.92 12.70
C ILE A 78 -16.37 -9.00 12.62
N THR A 79 -17.30 -9.13 13.56
CA THR A 79 -18.33 -8.14 13.82
C THR A 79 -17.53 -6.91 14.20
N MET A 80 -17.15 -6.15 13.16
CA MET A 80 -16.43 -4.90 13.29
C MET A 80 -17.28 -4.00 14.17
N GLN A 81 -16.61 -3.14 14.94
CA GLN A 81 -17.28 -2.26 15.88
C GLN A 81 -18.31 -1.40 15.14
N THR A 82 -19.54 -1.40 15.65
CA THR A 82 -20.59 -0.48 15.23
C THR A 82 -20.11 0.94 15.47
N ILE A 83 -20.26 1.80 14.49
CA ILE A 83 -19.80 3.19 14.54
C ILE A 83 -20.85 4.00 15.30
N GLN A 84 -20.44 4.68 16.37
CA GLN A 84 -21.33 5.49 17.22
C GLN A 84 -21.01 6.99 17.11
N THR A 85 -19.81 7.31 16.61
CA THR A 85 -19.29 8.67 16.50
C THR A 85 -18.53 8.87 15.19
N ILE A 86 -18.85 9.93 14.45
CA ILE A 86 -18.20 10.28 13.18
C ILE A 86 -17.79 11.75 13.17
N THR A 87 -16.53 12.02 12.87
CA THR A 87 -16.07 13.37 12.48
C THR A 87 -15.95 13.47 10.96
N PHE A 88 -16.61 14.45 10.35
CA PHE A 88 -16.42 14.82 8.95
C PHE A 88 -15.37 15.92 8.85
N ALA A 89 -14.19 15.56 8.36
CA ALA A 89 -13.08 16.48 8.12
C ALA A 89 -13.18 17.03 6.69
N VAL A 90 -13.50 18.32 6.57
CA VAL A 90 -13.86 18.92 5.29
C VAL A 90 -12.74 19.82 4.78
N ASN A 91 -12.25 19.51 3.57
CA ASN A 91 -11.37 20.42 2.87
C ASN A 91 -12.21 21.44 2.07
N THR A 92 -12.41 22.63 2.63
CA THR A 92 -13.22 23.72 2.06
C THR A 92 -12.70 24.27 0.74
N THR A 93 -11.45 23.97 0.36
CA THR A 93 -10.91 24.32 -0.96
C THR A 93 -11.50 23.48 -2.10
N LYS A 94 -12.18 22.38 -1.78
CA LYS A 94 -12.84 21.49 -2.74
C LYS A 94 -14.30 21.88 -2.93
N PRO A 95 -14.73 22.24 -4.16
CA PRO A 95 -16.13 22.57 -4.44
C PRO A 95 -17.08 21.44 -4.01
N GLY A 96 -18.18 21.79 -3.35
CA GLY A 96 -19.21 20.84 -2.91
C GLY A 96 -18.84 20.00 -1.67
N ALA A 97 -17.62 20.11 -1.12
CA ALA A 97 -17.19 19.26 0.00
C ALA A 97 -18.02 19.50 1.27
N GLU A 98 -18.36 20.76 1.57
CA GLU A 98 -19.22 21.07 2.73
C GLU A 98 -20.63 20.52 2.59
N GLU A 99 -21.21 20.62 1.39
CA GLU A 99 -22.54 20.12 1.11
C GLU A 99 -22.58 18.59 1.24
N ALA A 100 -21.59 17.91 0.67
CA ALA A 100 -21.42 16.46 0.82
C ALA A 100 -21.26 16.06 2.30
N ALA A 101 -20.45 16.77 3.08
CA ALA A 101 -20.30 16.52 4.51
C ALA A 101 -21.63 16.67 5.27
N ARG A 102 -22.38 17.75 5.04
CA ARG A 102 -23.68 17.97 5.69
C ARG A 102 -24.68 16.87 5.30
N TYR A 103 -24.69 16.48 4.03
CA TYR A 103 -25.57 15.43 3.54
C TYR A 103 -25.26 14.07 4.19
N LEU A 104 -23.99 13.67 4.22
CA LEU A 104 -23.55 12.42 4.85
C LEU A 104 -23.76 12.45 6.37
N ALA A 105 -23.55 13.59 7.03
CA ALA A 105 -23.84 13.75 8.45
C ALA A 105 -25.33 13.53 8.75
N GLY A 106 -26.23 14.09 7.94
CA GLY A 106 -27.67 13.86 8.08
C GLY A 106 -28.06 12.38 7.96
N ILE A 107 -27.44 11.64 7.04
CA ILE A 107 -27.65 10.19 6.91
C ILE A 107 -27.18 9.46 8.18
N ALA A 108 -25.98 9.78 8.68
CA ALA A 108 -25.45 9.16 9.90
C ALA A 108 -26.32 9.45 11.13
N GLU A 109 -26.82 10.68 11.27
CA GLU A 109 -27.72 11.07 12.36
C GLU A 109 -29.06 10.32 12.30
N CYS A 110 -29.61 10.07 11.11
CA CYS A 110 -30.79 9.23 10.95
C CYS A 110 -30.56 7.78 11.41
N GLU A 111 -29.32 7.28 11.32
CA GLU A 111 -28.90 5.97 11.85
C GLU A 111 -28.53 6.02 13.35
N GLY A 112 -28.75 7.16 14.02
CA GLY A 112 -28.50 7.32 15.46
C GLY A 112 -27.05 7.61 15.85
N VAL A 113 -26.19 7.93 14.89
CA VAL A 113 -24.77 8.22 15.10
C VAL A 113 -24.55 9.67 15.46
N ARG A 114 -23.66 9.95 16.43
CA ARG A 114 -23.26 11.33 16.76
C ARG A 114 -22.24 11.83 15.75
N THR A 115 -22.49 12.99 15.18
CA THR A 115 -21.65 13.57 14.14
C THR A 115 -20.96 14.85 14.60
N THR A 116 -19.82 15.18 14.01
CA THR A 116 -19.16 16.48 14.14
C THR A 116 -18.62 16.86 12.77
N ILE A 117 -18.83 18.10 12.33
CA ILE A 117 -18.25 18.60 11.08
C ILE A 117 -17.15 19.59 11.43
N SER A 118 -15.93 19.34 10.95
CA SER A 118 -14.80 20.23 11.10
C SER A 118 -14.34 20.74 9.75
N SER A 119 -14.30 22.07 9.62
CA SER A 119 -13.69 22.76 8.49
C SER A 119 -12.25 23.19 8.77
N GLU A 120 -11.71 22.90 9.96
CA GLU A 120 -10.30 23.09 10.28
C GLU A 120 -9.49 22.01 9.57
N TYR A 121 -8.55 22.44 8.73
CA TYR A 121 -7.78 21.52 7.90
C TYR A 121 -6.36 22.02 7.67
N PRO A 122 -5.30 21.22 7.92
CA PRO A 122 -5.31 19.87 8.51
C PRO A 122 -5.89 19.83 9.94
N LEU A 123 -6.33 18.64 10.37
CA LEU A 123 -6.87 18.46 11.72
C LEU A 123 -5.78 18.54 12.78
N GLN A 124 -6.12 19.11 13.94
CA GLN A 124 -5.25 19.07 15.11
C GLN A 124 -5.17 17.62 15.67
N PRO A 125 -4.04 17.22 16.31
CA PRO A 125 -3.84 15.86 16.77
C PRO A 125 -4.92 15.30 17.72
N ASP A 126 -5.56 16.16 18.51
CA ASP A 126 -6.61 15.77 19.45
C ASP A 126 -8.04 15.82 18.87
N ALA A 127 -8.20 16.30 17.63
CA ALA A 127 -9.51 16.55 17.01
C ALA A 127 -10.37 15.29 16.81
N LEU A 128 -9.75 14.10 16.79
CA LEU A 128 -10.44 12.81 16.64
C LEU A 128 -10.54 12.02 17.95
N LYS A 129 -10.20 12.62 19.08
CA LYS A 129 -10.25 11.93 20.38
C LYS A 129 -11.67 11.44 20.68
N GLY A 130 -11.81 10.13 20.88
CA GLY A 130 -13.09 9.49 21.18
C GLY A 130 -14.03 9.35 19.98
N GLN A 131 -13.52 9.49 18.75
CA GLN A 131 -14.25 9.26 17.51
C GLN A 131 -13.97 7.84 16.99
N ASP A 132 -14.99 7.15 16.48
CA ASP A 132 -14.83 5.82 15.88
C ASP A 132 -14.33 5.93 14.43
N LEU A 133 -14.87 6.91 13.69
CA LEU A 133 -14.59 7.13 12.28
C LEU A 133 -14.34 8.61 11.97
N CYS A 134 -13.32 8.87 11.14
CA CYS A 134 -13.12 10.15 10.47
C CYS A 134 -13.44 10.02 8.97
N CYS A 135 -14.45 10.75 8.51
CA CYS A 135 -14.77 10.89 7.09
C CYS A 135 -14.02 12.09 6.51
N ALA A 136 -12.94 11.84 5.79
CA ALA A 136 -12.15 12.86 5.11
C ALA A 136 -12.79 13.20 3.75
N ILE A 137 -13.42 14.38 3.63
CA ILE A 137 -14.15 14.81 2.45
C ILE A 137 -13.26 15.71 1.56
N GLY A 138 -12.80 15.18 0.43
CA GLY A 138 -11.97 15.90 -0.52
C GLY A 138 -11.20 15.00 -1.48
N GLY A 139 -9.89 14.84 -1.31
CA GLY A 139 -9.09 13.92 -2.15
C GLY A 139 -7.94 13.30 -1.35
N ASP A 140 -6.97 12.67 -2.01
CA ASP A 140 -5.85 12.01 -1.30
C ASP A 140 -5.09 12.98 -0.37
N GLY A 141 -4.85 14.22 -0.83
CA GLY A 141 -4.25 15.27 0.00
C GLY A 141 -5.11 15.72 1.19
N THR A 142 -6.41 15.40 1.20
CA THR A 142 -7.31 15.55 2.37
C THR A 142 -7.08 14.45 3.41
N LEU A 143 -6.76 13.21 2.98
CA LEU A 143 -6.42 12.15 3.93
C LEU A 143 -5.08 12.41 4.63
N LEU A 144 -4.10 12.99 3.92
CA LEU A 144 -2.78 13.27 4.51
C LEU A 144 -2.86 14.26 5.68
N GLY A 145 -3.80 15.21 5.66
CA GLY A 145 -3.97 16.18 6.74
C GLY A 145 -4.86 15.73 7.88
N VAL A 146 -5.42 14.52 7.85
CA VAL A 146 -6.02 13.89 9.04
C VAL A 146 -5.11 12.85 9.68
N LEU A 147 -3.93 12.59 9.09
CA LEU A 147 -2.99 11.55 9.51
C LEU A 147 -2.65 11.63 11.00
N ASP A 148 -2.17 12.79 11.47
CA ASP A 148 -1.69 12.91 12.86
C ASP A 148 -2.83 12.69 13.86
N ALA A 149 -4.00 13.27 13.60
CA ALA A 149 -5.19 13.10 14.43
C ALA A 149 -5.67 11.63 14.45
N ALA A 150 -5.61 10.94 13.30
CA ALA A 150 -6.00 9.54 13.20
C ALA A 150 -4.99 8.61 13.92
N LEU A 151 -3.69 8.90 13.82
CA LEU A 151 -2.65 8.14 14.53
C LEU A 151 -2.73 8.33 16.05
N GLU A 152 -3.14 9.50 16.52
CA GLU A 152 -3.27 9.78 17.95
C GLU A 152 -4.54 9.18 18.57
N SER A 153 -5.66 9.24 17.86
CA SER A 153 -6.94 8.70 18.32
C SER A 153 -7.09 7.19 18.08
N GLY A 154 -6.45 6.64 17.05
CA GLY A 154 -6.70 5.29 16.55
C GLY A 154 -8.01 5.16 15.75
N SER A 155 -8.68 6.26 15.43
CA SER A 155 -9.90 6.27 14.62
C SER A 155 -9.64 5.71 13.21
N ALA A 156 -10.62 4.97 12.68
CA ALA A 156 -10.58 4.60 11.27
C ALA A 156 -10.80 5.84 10.39
N VAL A 157 -10.30 5.83 9.16
CA VAL A 157 -10.49 6.93 8.21
C VAL A 157 -11.16 6.44 6.94
N LEU A 158 -12.28 7.06 6.57
CA LEU A 158 -12.95 6.89 5.28
C LEU A 158 -12.62 8.08 4.38
N GLY A 159 -12.05 7.81 3.21
CA GLY A 159 -11.74 8.85 2.22
C GLY A 159 -12.85 9.01 1.19
N VAL A 160 -13.55 10.15 1.20
CA VAL A 160 -14.58 10.50 0.23
C VAL A 160 -14.02 11.51 -0.78
N ASN A 161 -14.08 11.14 -2.05
CA ASN A 161 -13.52 11.92 -3.14
C ASN A 161 -14.54 12.91 -3.73
N MET A 162 -14.16 14.18 -3.81
CA MET A 162 -14.91 15.27 -4.43
C MET A 162 -14.41 15.58 -5.86
N GLY A 163 -14.22 14.53 -6.66
CA GLY A 163 -13.59 14.61 -7.98
C GLY A 163 -13.24 13.24 -8.57
N LYS A 164 -12.08 13.14 -9.22
CA LYS A 164 -11.61 11.85 -9.77
C LYS A 164 -11.06 10.98 -8.65
N LEU A 165 -11.52 9.71 -8.58
CA LEU A 165 -11.10 8.70 -7.59
C LEU A 165 -9.58 8.73 -7.34
N GLY A 166 -9.13 8.65 -6.09
CA GLY A 166 -7.72 8.71 -5.74
C GLY A 166 -7.12 7.31 -5.54
N PHE A 167 -5.87 7.23 -5.09
CA PHE A 167 -5.32 5.97 -4.58
C PHE A 167 -5.77 5.68 -3.15
N LEU A 168 -6.11 6.73 -2.38
CA LEU A 168 -6.54 6.64 -0.97
C LEU A 168 -8.03 6.94 -0.80
N ALA A 169 -8.51 8.05 -1.38
CA ALA A 169 -9.92 8.41 -1.37
C ALA A 169 -10.68 7.60 -2.45
N THR A 170 -11.27 6.49 -2.01
CA THR A 170 -11.82 5.45 -2.90
C THR A 170 -13.33 5.44 -3.02
N PHE A 171 -14.04 6.23 -2.21
CA PHE A 171 -15.49 6.41 -2.30
C PHE A 171 -15.81 7.71 -3.01
N THR A 172 -16.78 7.73 -3.93
CA THR A 172 -17.44 9.00 -4.29
C THR A 172 -18.40 9.44 -3.19
N ALA A 173 -18.89 10.68 -3.24
CA ALA A 173 -19.90 11.16 -2.30
C ALA A 173 -21.20 10.33 -2.38
N GLU A 174 -21.59 9.92 -3.59
CA GLU A 174 -22.77 9.10 -3.85
C GLU A 174 -22.61 7.67 -3.32
N GLU A 175 -21.44 7.05 -3.54
CA GLU A 175 -21.12 5.73 -3.01
C GLU A 175 -21.09 5.76 -1.49
N ALA A 176 -20.43 6.77 -0.90
CA ALA A 176 -20.41 6.96 0.54
C ALA A 176 -21.84 7.11 1.09
N ALA A 177 -22.69 7.92 0.47
CA ALA A 177 -24.07 8.12 0.93
C ALA A 177 -24.90 6.83 0.87
N ARG A 178 -24.74 6.04 -0.20
CA ARG A 178 -25.42 4.76 -0.37
C ARG A 178 -24.99 3.72 0.66
N ASP A 179 -23.68 3.64 0.93
CA ASP A 179 -23.09 2.54 1.70
C ASP A 179 -22.99 2.86 3.21
N LEU A 180 -23.03 4.15 3.59
CA LEU A 180 -22.86 4.61 4.98
C LEU A 180 -23.73 3.89 6.01
N PRO A 181 -25.04 3.61 5.79
CA PRO A 181 -25.83 2.85 6.75
C PRO A 181 -25.27 1.44 7.04
N GLN A 182 -24.75 0.75 6.02
CA GLN A 182 -24.14 -0.57 6.19
C GLN A 182 -22.77 -0.48 6.87
N LEU A 183 -21.98 0.54 6.51
CA LEU A 183 -20.68 0.82 7.14
C LEU A 183 -20.84 1.09 8.64
N ILE A 184 -21.86 1.87 9.03
CA ILE A 184 -22.17 2.16 10.44
C ILE A 184 -22.45 0.88 11.23
N GLN A 185 -23.13 -0.09 10.60
CA GLN A 185 -23.43 -1.40 11.20
C GLN A 185 -22.23 -2.35 11.25
N GLY A 186 -21.05 -1.95 10.75
CA GLY A 186 -19.84 -2.78 10.78
C GLY A 186 -19.51 -3.50 9.47
N HIS A 187 -20.20 -3.21 8.37
CA HIS A 187 -19.95 -3.88 7.08
C HIS A 187 -18.82 -3.19 6.28
N TYR A 188 -17.61 -3.18 6.84
CA TYR A 188 -16.44 -2.58 6.21
C TYR A 188 -15.17 -3.40 6.43
N GLU A 189 -14.15 -3.12 5.62
CA GLU A 189 -12.79 -3.63 5.85
C GLU A 189 -11.85 -2.49 6.25
N ILE A 190 -10.92 -2.78 7.16
CA ILE A 190 -9.83 -1.87 7.52
C ILE A 190 -8.54 -2.38 6.87
N ALA A 191 -7.94 -1.53 6.04
CA ALA A 191 -6.61 -1.72 5.51
C ALA A 191 -5.61 -0.94 6.36
N GLU A 192 -4.80 -1.68 7.13
CA GLU A 192 -3.70 -1.11 7.90
C GLU A 192 -2.60 -0.62 6.95
N ARG A 193 -2.37 0.69 6.89
CA ARG A 193 -1.33 1.30 6.06
C ARG A 193 -0.12 1.65 6.91
N SER A 194 1.05 1.19 6.48
CA SER A 194 2.31 1.60 7.10
C SER A 194 2.53 3.10 6.98
N VAL A 195 3.12 3.68 8.02
CA VAL A 195 3.44 5.11 8.12
C VAL A 195 4.94 5.22 8.32
N LEU A 196 5.59 6.19 7.66
CA LEU A 196 6.97 6.55 7.94
C LEU A 196 7.02 7.55 9.08
N LYS A 197 8.04 7.43 9.93
CA LYS A 197 8.47 8.50 10.83
C LYS A 197 9.86 8.99 10.41
N CYS A 198 10.05 10.29 10.49
CA CYS A 198 11.33 10.96 10.31
C CYS A 198 11.68 11.69 11.61
N THR A 199 12.81 11.34 12.21
CA THR A 199 13.32 11.93 13.45
C THR A 199 14.60 12.71 13.15
N THR A 200 14.64 13.98 13.55
CA THR A 200 15.82 14.84 13.38
C THR A 200 16.84 14.62 14.48
N ARG A 201 18.06 15.15 14.30
CA ARG A 201 19.10 15.18 15.35
C ARG A 201 18.61 15.83 16.65
N ALA A 202 17.69 16.79 16.58
CA ALA A 202 17.11 17.45 17.76
C ALA A 202 16.06 16.60 18.48
N GLY A 203 15.72 15.42 17.95
CA GLY A 203 14.69 14.53 18.48
C GLY A 203 13.27 14.86 18.02
N GLU A 204 13.08 15.90 17.19
CA GLU A 204 11.77 16.22 16.60
C GLU A 204 11.36 15.10 15.64
N THR A 205 10.18 14.55 15.81
CA THR A 205 9.67 13.42 15.02
C THR A 205 8.38 13.79 14.32
N ILE A 206 8.32 13.55 13.01
CA ILE A 206 7.15 13.80 12.19
C ILE A 206 6.80 12.55 11.38
N SER A 207 5.49 12.26 11.28
CA SER A 207 4.96 11.12 10.53
C SER A 207 4.50 11.51 9.12
N GLY A 208 4.60 10.56 8.19
CA GLY A 208 4.13 10.69 6.81
C GLY A 208 3.54 9.39 6.27
N LEU A 209 2.43 9.48 5.55
CA LEU A 209 1.73 8.33 4.97
C LEU A 209 2.31 7.93 3.62
N ASN A 210 2.80 8.89 2.82
CA ASN A 210 3.35 8.64 1.50
C ASN A 210 4.88 8.61 1.54
N ASP A 211 5.51 9.72 1.89
CA ASP A 211 6.94 9.88 1.70
C ASP A 211 7.60 10.92 2.61
N VAL A 212 8.90 10.71 2.81
CA VAL A 212 9.89 11.67 3.31
C VAL A 212 10.81 11.99 2.15
N VAL A 213 10.89 13.25 1.75
CA VAL A 213 11.64 13.70 0.58
C VAL A 213 12.71 14.67 1.03
N LEU A 214 13.94 14.37 0.66
CA LEU A 214 15.10 15.24 0.77
C LEU A 214 15.36 15.83 -0.60
N LYS A 215 15.35 17.15 -0.73
CA LYS A 215 15.55 17.80 -2.02
C LYS A 215 16.36 19.07 -1.90
N GLU A 216 17.22 19.31 -2.89
CA GLU A 216 17.88 20.60 -3.09
C GLU A 216 16.84 21.69 -3.40
N THR A 217 17.00 22.89 -2.84
CA THR A 217 16.00 23.96 -3.01
C THR A 217 16.52 25.36 -3.30
N ASP A 218 17.84 25.57 -3.30
CA ASP A 218 18.44 26.89 -3.43
C ASP A 218 19.19 27.05 -4.76
N GLY A 219 19.09 26.07 -5.68
CA GLY A 219 19.82 26.06 -6.94
C GLY A 219 21.32 25.88 -6.76
N SER A 220 21.73 25.34 -5.60
CA SER A 220 23.13 25.20 -5.17
C SER A 220 23.90 24.08 -5.89
N GLY A 221 23.21 23.26 -6.69
CA GLY A 221 23.80 22.16 -7.42
C GLY A 221 23.27 20.82 -6.93
N LEU A 222 24.11 19.80 -6.93
CA LEU A 222 23.76 18.47 -6.42
C LEU A 222 24.02 18.41 -4.93
N ILE A 223 23.22 17.64 -4.20
CA ILE A 223 23.43 17.39 -2.77
C ILE A 223 24.18 16.07 -2.58
N ARG A 224 25.10 16.05 -1.62
CA ARG A 224 25.78 14.81 -1.18
C ARG A 224 25.18 14.27 0.11
N LEU A 225 24.59 13.09 0.01
CA LEU A 225 23.92 12.40 1.11
C LEU A 225 24.56 11.03 1.36
N GLN A 226 24.95 10.76 2.60
CA GLN A 226 25.33 9.42 3.03
C GLN A 226 24.13 8.72 3.65
N VAL A 227 23.83 7.50 3.18
CA VAL A 227 22.75 6.67 3.72
C VAL A 227 23.34 5.44 4.39
N SER A 228 22.84 5.11 5.57
CA SER A 228 23.11 3.86 6.28
C SER A 228 21.81 3.20 6.74
N SER A 229 21.81 1.87 6.86
CA SER A 229 20.70 1.10 7.42
C SER A 229 21.20 0.29 8.60
N ASN A 230 20.58 0.45 9.76
CA ASN A 230 20.97 -0.21 11.01
C ASN A 230 22.47 -0.05 11.32
N GLY A 231 23.01 1.15 11.06
CA GLY A 231 24.43 1.48 11.26
C GLY A 231 25.38 1.02 10.15
N ASN A 232 24.92 0.24 9.17
CA ASN A 232 25.75 -0.23 8.05
C ASN A 232 25.64 0.71 6.86
N PRO A 233 26.76 1.15 6.25
CA PRO A 233 26.72 2.00 5.05
C PRO A 233 25.95 1.33 3.90
N VAL A 234 25.02 2.06 3.29
CA VAL A 234 24.31 1.64 2.08
C VAL A 234 25.02 2.20 0.85
N SER A 235 25.05 3.53 0.74
CA SER A 235 25.79 4.24 -0.32
C SER A 235 25.85 5.73 0.01
N GLU A 236 26.76 6.42 -0.66
CA GLU A 236 26.71 7.86 -0.85
C GLU A 236 25.95 8.19 -2.14
N TYR A 237 25.13 9.23 -2.12
CA TYR A 237 24.32 9.70 -3.22
C TYR A 237 24.69 11.14 -3.58
N HIS A 238 24.85 11.38 -4.88
CA HIS A 238 25.06 12.68 -5.47
C HIS A 238 23.94 12.92 -6.50
N CYS A 239 22.95 13.72 -6.12
CA CYS A 239 21.65 13.76 -6.79
C CYS A 239 20.89 15.06 -6.46
N ASP A 240 19.75 15.28 -7.12
CA ASP A 240 18.83 16.38 -6.77
C ASP A 240 18.12 16.11 -5.42
N GLY A 241 18.01 14.84 -5.03
CA GLY A 241 17.29 14.43 -3.83
C GLY A 241 17.15 12.93 -3.63
N LEU A 242 16.63 12.55 -2.46
CA LEU A 242 16.24 11.18 -2.11
C LEU A 242 14.80 11.16 -1.62
N ILE A 243 14.03 10.20 -2.09
CA ILE A 243 12.66 9.92 -1.62
C ILE A 243 12.69 8.64 -0.81
N PHE A 244 12.14 8.66 0.40
CA PHE A 244 11.83 7.49 1.19
C PHE A 244 10.32 7.35 1.26
N SER A 245 9.77 6.24 0.78
CA SER A 245 8.33 6.10 0.58
C SER A 245 7.78 4.83 1.21
N THR A 246 6.57 4.92 1.73
CA THR A 246 5.76 3.76 2.11
C THR A 246 5.26 3.03 0.85
N PRO A 247 4.71 1.81 0.99
CA PRO A 247 3.97 1.17 -0.10
C PRO A 247 2.82 2.03 -0.63
N THR A 248 2.13 2.75 0.25
CA THR A 248 1.05 3.68 -0.13
C THR A 248 1.59 4.84 -0.98
N GLY A 249 2.72 5.43 -0.60
CA GLY A 249 3.36 6.51 -1.34
C GLY A 249 4.12 6.05 -2.59
N SER A 250 4.25 4.73 -2.82
CA SER A 250 4.95 4.21 -3.98
C SER A 250 4.33 4.67 -5.30
N THR A 251 3.03 4.99 -5.30
CA THR A 251 2.25 5.55 -6.42
C THR A 251 2.17 7.08 -6.41
N ALA A 252 2.84 7.76 -5.47
CA ALA A 252 2.90 9.21 -5.33
C ALA A 252 4.21 9.75 -5.96
N TYR A 253 4.99 10.56 -5.24
CA TYR A 253 6.19 11.19 -5.82
C TYR A 253 7.26 10.15 -6.19
N ASN A 254 7.35 9.05 -5.44
CA ASN A 254 8.21 7.91 -5.74
C ASN A 254 8.02 7.37 -7.17
N LEU A 255 6.77 7.25 -7.63
CA LEU A 255 6.47 6.77 -8.98
C LEU A 255 7.04 7.71 -10.04
N SER A 256 6.85 9.02 -9.87
CA SER A 256 7.37 10.04 -10.78
C SER A 256 8.90 10.08 -10.83
N ALA A 257 9.57 9.71 -9.74
CA ALA A 257 11.03 9.59 -9.69
C ALA A 257 11.57 8.27 -10.28
N GLY A 258 10.70 7.41 -10.83
CA GLY A 258 11.08 6.11 -11.40
C GLY A 258 11.21 4.99 -10.38
N GLY A 259 10.71 5.18 -9.16
CA GLY A 259 10.65 4.15 -8.13
C GLY A 259 9.60 3.07 -8.44
N PRO A 260 9.70 1.89 -7.81
CA PRO A 260 8.78 0.78 -8.04
C PRO A 260 7.40 1.06 -7.45
N ILE A 261 6.36 0.47 -8.05
CA ILE A 261 5.03 0.33 -7.43
C ILE A 261 5.09 -0.84 -6.45
N ILE A 262 4.66 -0.62 -5.21
CA ILE A 262 4.68 -1.61 -4.14
C ILE A 262 3.25 -1.90 -3.70
N GLY A 263 2.92 -3.18 -3.55
CA GLY A 263 1.60 -3.59 -3.08
C GLY A 263 1.31 -3.05 -1.66
N PRO A 264 0.10 -2.53 -1.38
CA PRO A 264 -0.20 -1.80 -0.14
C PRO A 264 -0.11 -2.65 1.14
N LYS A 265 -0.14 -3.99 1.02
CA LYS A 265 0.00 -4.94 2.14
C LYS A 265 1.46 -5.27 2.48
N VAL A 266 2.41 -4.90 1.63
CA VAL A 266 3.84 -5.07 1.93
C VAL A 266 4.21 -4.11 3.05
N SER A 267 5.07 -4.52 3.97
CA SER A 267 5.62 -3.62 4.99
C SER A 267 7.08 -3.38 4.68
N ALA A 268 7.38 -2.22 4.08
CA ALA A 268 8.71 -1.89 3.56
C ALA A 268 8.90 -0.38 3.44
N ILE A 269 10.15 0.05 3.27
CA ILE A 269 10.51 1.42 2.90
C ILE A 269 11.20 1.37 1.53
N ALA A 270 10.70 2.14 0.57
CA ALA A 270 11.38 2.32 -0.71
C ALA A 270 12.22 3.59 -0.68
N MET A 271 13.52 3.50 -0.97
CA MET A 271 14.37 4.64 -1.22
C MET A 271 14.59 4.79 -2.72
N THR A 272 14.28 5.96 -3.28
CA THR A 272 14.43 6.28 -4.70
C THR A 272 15.20 7.59 -4.87
N PRO A 273 16.34 7.59 -5.57
CA PRO A 273 17.07 8.81 -5.87
C PRO A 273 16.41 9.62 -6.99
N ILE A 274 16.47 10.96 -6.88
CA ILE A 274 15.97 11.90 -7.88
C ILE A 274 17.16 12.38 -8.74
N CYS A 275 17.13 12.11 -10.04
CA CYS A 275 18.17 12.50 -11.00
C CYS A 275 19.62 12.24 -10.50
N PRO A 276 19.98 10.99 -10.14
CA PRO A 276 21.32 10.70 -9.64
C PRO A 276 22.41 10.85 -10.71
N HIS A 277 23.56 11.38 -10.33
CA HIS A 277 24.72 11.58 -11.22
C HIS A 277 25.66 10.36 -11.33
N THR A 278 25.24 9.19 -10.84
CA THR A 278 25.99 7.93 -10.93
C THR A 278 25.18 6.85 -11.63
N LEU A 279 25.80 6.14 -12.60
CA LEU A 279 25.12 5.15 -13.46
C LEU A 279 24.61 3.91 -12.70
N GLY A 280 25.21 3.61 -11.55
CA GLY A 280 24.88 2.45 -10.72
C GLY A 280 23.65 2.62 -9.83
N ASN A 281 23.08 3.83 -9.73
CA ASN A 281 22.02 4.10 -8.77
C ASN A 281 20.73 3.37 -9.13
N ARG A 282 20.11 2.77 -8.12
CA ARG A 282 18.84 2.04 -8.20
C ARG A 282 18.01 2.38 -6.98
N SER A 283 16.69 2.24 -7.10
CA SER A 283 15.84 2.22 -5.91
C SER A 283 16.18 1.01 -5.05
N VAL A 284 16.14 1.19 -3.74
CA VAL A 284 16.38 0.14 -2.75
C VAL A 284 15.13 -0.04 -1.90
N ILE A 285 14.71 -1.28 -1.69
CA ILE A 285 13.59 -1.61 -0.79
C ILE A 285 14.17 -2.20 0.48
N PHE A 286 13.85 -1.58 1.61
CA PHE A 286 14.20 -2.03 2.94
C PHE A 286 12.98 -2.68 3.60
N ASP A 287 13.19 -3.68 4.43
CA ASP A 287 12.11 -4.23 5.27
C ASP A 287 11.71 -3.25 6.39
N ASN A 288 10.59 -3.53 7.05
CA ASN A 288 10.01 -2.65 8.06
C ASN A 288 10.83 -2.48 9.36
N SER A 289 11.82 -3.35 9.61
CA SER A 289 12.69 -3.26 10.79
C SER A 289 13.88 -2.34 10.57
N SER A 290 14.10 -1.90 9.33
CA SER A 290 15.22 -1.03 8.97
C SER A 290 15.07 0.37 9.57
N ARG A 291 16.12 0.81 10.26
CA ARG A 291 16.33 2.21 10.64
C ARG A 291 17.34 2.83 9.70
N ILE A 292 16.85 3.73 8.86
CA ILE A 292 17.65 4.38 7.83
C ILE A 292 18.15 5.70 8.38
N SER A 293 19.46 5.87 8.50
CA SER A 293 20.06 7.16 8.84
C SER A 293 20.59 7.84 7.58
N VAL A 294 20.28 9.14 7.45
CA VAL A 294 20.75 9.98 6.34
C VAL A 294 21.54 11.15 6.91
N THR A 295 22.74 11.35 6.40
CA THR A 295 23.65 12.44 6.77
C THR A 295 23.95 13.31 5.56
N HIS A 296 23.85 14.62 5.72
CA HIS A 296 24.30 15.59 4.73
C HIS A 296 25.82 15.81 4.87
N LEU A 297 26.57 15.65 3.77
CA LEU A 297 28.04 15.64 3.81
C LEU A 297 28.68 16.98 3.45
N GLU A 298 27.93 17.92 2.89
CA GLU A 298 28.49 19.18 2.39
C GLU A 298 28.38 20.32 3.40
N PRO A 299 29.41 21.19 3.48
CA PRO A 299 29.32 22.43 4.21
C PRO A 299 28.42 23.41 3.43
N GLY A 300 27.24 23.74 3.97
CA GLY A 300 26.30 24.63 3.29
C GLY A 300 24.87 24.50 3.79
N PRO A 301 23.89 25.08 3.07
CA PRO A 301 22.48 24.90 3.36
C PRO A 301 22.12 23.41 3.33
N CYS A 302 21.43 22.95 4.36
CA CYS A 302 20.91 21.58 4.36
C CYS A 302 19.79 21.44 3.32
N PRO A 303 19.63 20.26 2.70
CA PRO A 303 18.52 20.02 1.81
C PRO A 303 17.20 20.12 2.55
N ARG A 304 16.17 20.55 1.84
CA ARG A 304 14.83 20.68 2.38
C ARG A 304 14.25 19.30 2.62
N ILE A 305 13.66 19.13 3.79
CA ILE A 305 12.92 17.92 4.15
C ILE A 305 11.43 18.23 4.01
N THR A 306 10.74 17.49 3.15
CA THR A 306 9.27 17.49 3.11
C THR A 306 8.74 16.11 3.50
N ILE A 307 7.60 16.11 4.18
CA ILE A 307 6.88 14.91 4.56
C ILE A 307 5.47 15.05 4.00
N ASP A 308 5.05 14.09 3.18
CA ASP A 308 3.79 14.16 2.44
C ASP A 308 3.63 15.47 1.64
N GLY A 309 4.74 15.94 1.07
CA GLY A 309 4.80 17.17 0.28
C GLY A 309 4.79 18.48 1.07
N ARG A 310 4.85 18.46 2.41
CA ARG A 310 4.85 19.67 3.26
C ARG A 310 6.15 19.80 4.05
N VAL A 311 6.65 21.03 4.23
CA VAL A 311 7.74 21.32 5.17
C VAL A 311 7.14 21.36 6.57
N ARG A 312 7.56 20.44 7.44
CA ARG A 312 6.97 20.26 8.78
C ARG A 312 7.93 20.51 9.93
N PHE A 313 9.23 20.48 9.68
CA PHE A 313 10.25 20.79 10.68
C PHE A 313 10.49 22.30 10.77
N ALA A 314 10.70 22.80 11.99
CA ALA A 314 10.95 24.22 12.23
C ALA A 314 12.40 24.63 11.91
N SER A 315 13.36 23.74 12.15
CA SER A 315 14.78 23.98 11.88
C SER A 315 15.12 23.71 10.41
N ALA A 316 16.09 24.46 9.88
CA ALA A 316 16.71 24.16 8.59
C ALA A 316 17.83 23.11 8.72
N ASP A 317 18.50 23.03 9.88
CA ASP A 317 19.56 22.06 10.14
C ASP A 317 19.03 20.91 11.00
N ASN A 318 18.61 19.84 10.31
CA ASN A 318 17.96 18.67 10.90
C ASN A 318 18.85 17.43 10.92
N PHE A 319 20.02 17.47 10.28
CA PHE A 319 20.83 16.30 10.00
C PHE A 319 21.78 15.91 11.17
N PRO A 320 22.10 14.62 11.33
CA PRO A 320 21.52 13.48 10.61
C PRO A 320 20.05 13.26 10.98
N ILE A 321 19.30 12.68 10.04
CA ILE A 321 17.92 12.24 10.28
C ILE A 321 17.85 10.71 10.34
N GLU A 322 16.87 10.19 11.05
CA GLU A 322 16.49 8.78 11.06
C GLU A 322 15.10 8.61 10.43
N ILE A 323 14.96 7.67 9.52
CA ILE A 323 13.71 7.29 8.86
C ILE A 323 13.42 5.83 9.17
N ALA A 324 12.21 5.54 9.64
CA ALA A 324 11.78 4.19 9.98
C ALA A 324 10.26 4.04 9.75
N VAL A 325 9.77 2.80 9.71
CA VAL A 325 8.33 2.54 9.81
C VAL A 325 7.87 2.82 11.25
N ALA A 326 6.77 3.54 11.40
CA ALA A 326 6.16 3.82 12.70
C ALA A 326 5.48 2.57 13.27
N GLU A 327 5.41 2.46 14.59
CA GLU A 327 4.72 1.36 15.27
C GLU A 327 3.20 1.43 15.09
N ARG A 328 2.66 2.65 14.95
CA ARG A 328 1.25 2.89 14.65
C ARG A 328 1.02 2.86 13.14
N SER A 329 -0.06 2.22 12.73
CA SER A 329 -0.54 2.19 11.36
C SER A 329 -1.73 3.14 11.15
N PHE A 330 -1.90 3.58 9.91
CA PHE A 330 -3.06 4.37 9.50
C PHE A 330 -4.19 3.44 9.06
N ARG A 331 -5.30 3.49 9.79
CA ARG A 331 -6.45 2.59 9.62
C ARG A 331 -7.38 3.11 8.52
N LEU A 332 -7.12 2.72 7.27
CA LEU A 332 -7.93 3.17 6.14
C LEU A 332 -9.13 2.24 5.93
N MET A 333 -10.34 2.78 6.04
CA MET A 333 -11.57 2.07 5.69
C MET A 333 -11.68 1.92 4.17
N GLN A 334 -12.01 0.71 3.72
CA GLN A 334 -12.19 0.38 2.31
C GLN A 334 -13.47 -0.42 2.09
N HIS A 335 -14.03 -0.30 0.90
CA HIS A 335 -15.10 -1.19 0.45
C HIS A 335 -14.55 -2.63 0.33
N PRO A 336 -15.31 -3.68 0.68
CA PRO A 336 -14.87 -5.08 0.53
C PRO A 336 -14.43 -5.44 -0.91
N ASP A 337 -15.01 -4.80 -1.91
CA ASP A 337 -14.65 -4.99 -3.33
C ASP A 337 -13.48 -4.12 -3.80
N HIS A 338 -12.79 -3.41 -2.88
CA HIS A 338 -11.67 -2.56 -3.23
C HIS A 338 -10.52 -3.36 -3.88
N SER A 339 -10.12 -2.96 -5.09
CA SER A 339 -8.97 -3.52 -5.79
C SER A 339 -7.93 -2.46 -6.10
N HIS A 340 -6.83 -2.46 -5.33
CA HIS A 340 -5.73 -1.53 -5.51
C HIS A 340 -5.19 -1.53 -6.95
N PHE A 341 -4.92 -2.71 -7.53
CA PHE A 341 -4.39 -2.80 -8.89
C PHE A 341 -5.41 -2.44 -9.97
N ALA A 342 -6.72 -2.52 -9.70
CA ALA A 342 -7.72 -1.96 -10.62
C ALA A 342 -7.58 -0.43 -10.72
N ILE A 343 -7.38 0.24 -9.58
CA ILE A 343 -7.13 1.69 -9.54
C ILE A 343 -5.80 2.04 -10.24
N VAL A 344 -4.73 1.28 -9.97
CA VAL A 344 -3.44 1.50 -10.64
C VAL A 344 -3.59 1.37 -12.16
N ARG A 345 -4.29 0.33 -12.65
CA ARG A 345 -4.54 0.17 -14.10
C ARG A 345 -5.31 1.33 -14.69
N ASP A 346 -6.39 1.76 -14.05
CA ASP A 346 -7.19 2.90 -14.51
C ASP A 346 -6.35 4.19 -14.57
N LYS A 347 -5.62 4.48 -13.49
CA LYS A 347 -4.82 5.71 -13.35
C LYS A 347 -3.64 5.80 -14.30
N LEU A 348 -2.93 4.68 -14.49
CA LEU A 348 -1.74 4.64 -15.33
C LEU A 348 -2.04 4.21 -16.77
N ARG A 349 -3.31 3.92 -17.09
CA ARG A 349 -3.72 3.24 -18.33
C ARG A 349 -2.88 1.98 -18.58
N TRP A 350 -2.59 1.26 -17.50
CA TRP A 350 -1.59 0.19 -17.53
C TRP A 350 -2.14 -1.03 -18.26
N GLY A 351 -1.51 -1.37 -19.38
CA GLY A 351 -1.91 -2.49 -20.24
C GLY A 351 -2.89 -2.12 -21.34
N ASP A 352 -3.24 -0.84 -21.49
CA ASP A 352 -3.91 -0.35 -22.70
C ASP A 352 -2.92 -0.49 -23.88
N PRO A 353 -3.24 -1.23 -24.96
CA PRO A 353 -2.37 -1.35 -26.13
C PRO A 353 -2.25 0.02 -26.82
N THR A 354 -1.33 0.83 -26.31
CA THR A 354 -0.96 2.15 -26.83
C THR A 354 -0.11 2.06 -28.09
N ILE A 355 0.24 0.84 -28.52
CA ILE A 355 0.88 0.55 -29.81
C ILE A 355 -0.07 -0.39 -30.57
N ARG A 356 -0.72 0.16 -31.61
CA ARG A 356 -1.36 -0.61 -32.68
C ARG A 356 -0.41 -0.75 -33.86
#